data_AF-X5DIM9-F1
#
_entry.id   AF-X5DIM9-F1
#
_cell.length_a   1.000
_cell.length_b   1.000
_cell.length_c   1.000
_cell.angle_alpha   90.00
_cell.angle_beta   90.00
_cell.angle_gamma   90.00
#
_symmetry.space_group_name_H-M   'P 1'
#
loop_
_entity.id
_entity.type
_entity.pdbx_description
1 polymer ?
#
loop_
_entity_poly.entity_id
_entity_poly.type
_entity_poly.pdbx_seq_one_letter_code
_entity_poly.pdbx_strand_id
1 'polypeptide(L)'
;MTHLDLMKTHKRTYAAAGAFEFAARSGLDRRTRLLIELRASFLNSCSFCIGMHSDDALKHDFGQDWIDAIRDWTPDSTDAHFSASDNLVLAFTTAGTRLSEDTDFDVELQEQVIEEFGEKTTGALISEIAAINMWNRLGVLSQK
;
A
#
# COMPACT_ATOMS: atom_id res chain seq x y z
N MET A 1 -23.53 15.78 -8.91
CA MET A 1 -23.15 14.35 -9.02
C MET A 1 -23.34 13.72 -7.65
N THR A 2 -23.86 12.49 -7.58
CA THR A 2 -24.22 11.86 -6.30
C THR A 2 -23.02 11.11 -5.75
N HIS A 3 -22.45 11.59 -4.65
CA HIS A 3 -21.38 10.91 -3.91
C HIS A 3 -21.98 9.85 -2.98
N LEU A 4 -21.48 8.60 -3.03
CA LEU A 4 -21.92 7.55 -2.12
C LEU A 4 -21.11 7.61 -0.83
N ASP A 5 -21.73 8.09 0.25
CA ASP A 5 -21.09 8.08 1.57
C ASP A 5 -21.24 6.68 2.21
N LEU A 6 -20.19 5.86 2.10
CA LEU A 6 -20.15 4.52 2.70
C LEU A 6 -20.17 4.55 4.23
N MET A 7 -19.63 5.60 4.86
CA MET A 7 -19.71 5.76 6.31
C MET A 7 -21.15 5.96 6.77
N LYS A 8 -22.01 6.59 5.97
CA LYS A 8 -23.43 6.77 6.29
C LYS A 8 -24.28 5.56 5.90
N THR A 9 -24.08 5.05 4.69
CA THR A 9 -24.95 4.03 4.08
C THR A 9 -24.60 2.60 4.48
N HIS A 10 -23.33 2.32 4.78
CA HIS A 10 -22.80 0.97 5.02
C HIS A 10 -21.87 0.93 6.24
N LYS A 11 -22.31 1.55 7.35
CA LYS A 11 -21.57 1.70 8.62
C LYS A 11 -20.82 0.45 9.09
N ARG A 12 -21.48 -0.72 9.05
CA ARG A 12 -20.91 -1.98 9.54
C ARG A 12 -19.72 -2.43 8.69
N THR A 13 -19.85 -2.37 7.37
CA THR A 13 -18.78 -2.73 6.44
C THR A 13 -17.62 -1.75 6.54
N TYR A 14 -17.91 -0.45 6.64
CA TYR A 14 -16.87 0.57 6.83
C TYR A 14 -16.12 0.39 8.15
N ALA A 15 -16.82 0.09 9.24
CA ALA A 15 -16.19 -0.21 10.53
C ALA A 15 -15.35 -1.50 10.49
N ALA A 16 -15.81 -2.54 9.79
CA ALA A 16 -15.05 -3.77 9.60
C ALA A 16 -13.76 -3.53 8.78
N ALA A 17 -13.84 -2.69 7.74
CA ALA A 17 -12.67 -2.29 6.97
C ALA A 17 -11.62 -1.56 7.85
N GLY A 18 -12.07 -0.63 8.70
CA GLY A 18 -11.17 0.03 9.66
C GLY A 18 -10.58 -0.91 10.71
N ALA A 19 -11.34 -1.91 11.18
CA ALA A 19 -10.82 -2.92 12.09
C ALA A 19 -9.76 -3.82 11.43
N PHE A 20 -9.96 -4.18 10.15
CA PHE A 20 -8.99 -4.94 9.38
C PHE A 20 -7.70 -4.13 9.16
N GLU A 21 -7.80 -2.87 8.75
CA GLU A 21 -6.66 -1.96 8.64
C GLU A 21 -5.88 -1.85 9.96
N PHE A 22 -6.57 -1.61 11.07
CA PHE A 22 -5.92 -1.51 12.38
C PHE A 22 -5.13 -2.77 12.74
N ALA A 23 -5.68 -3.95 12.44
CA ALA A 23 -4.99 -5.21 12.65
C ALA A 23 -3.79 -5.38 11.69
N ALA A 24 -3.96 -5.04 10.41
CA ALA A 24 -2.95 -5.17 9.37
C ALA A 24 -1.69 -4.33 9.63
N ARG A 25 -1.87 -3.13 10.18
CA ARG A 25 -0.76 -2.21 10.49
C ARG A 25 0.16 -2.68 11.62
N SER A 26 -0.24 -3.73 12.34
CA SER A 26 0.51 -4.23 13.50
C SER A 26 1.81 -4.93 13.07
N GLY A 27 2.94 -4.46 13.57
CA GLY A 27 4.25 -5.08 13.34
C GLY A 27 5.03 -4.52 12.16
N LEU A 28 4.52 -3.47 11.49
CA LEU A 28 5.27 -2.69 10.50
C LEU A 28 5.63 -1.32 11.06
N ASP A 29 6.80 -0.82 10.71
CA ASP A 29 7.13 0.58 10.98
C ASP A 29 6.39 1.51 10.01
N ARG A 30 6.44 2.81 10.32
CA ARG A 30 5.75 3.83 9.53
C ARG A 30 6.26 3.93 8.10
N ARG A 31 7.58 3.78 7.90
CA ARG A 31 8.19 3.91 6.58
C ARG A 31 7.71 2.77 5.68
N THR A 32 7.80 1.53 6.15
CA THR A 32 7.31 0.35 5.43
C THR A 32 5.83 0.49 5.09
N ARG A 33 5.02 0.91 6.07
CA ARG A 33 3.59 1.14 5.84
C ARG A 33 3.35 2.20 4.74
N LEU A 34 4.02 3.35 4.80
CA LEU A 34 3.84 4.41 3.81
C LEU A 34 4.33 4.01 2.42
N LEU A 35 5.38 3.19 2.30
CA LEU A 35 5.79 2.62 1.01
C LEU A 35 4.65 1.80 0.39
N ILE A 36 4.03 0.92 1.19
CA ILE A 36 2.92 0.07 0.75
C ILE A 36 1.69 0.92 0.38
N GLU A 37 1.29 1.79 1.30
CA GLU A 37 0.09 2.62 1.18
C GLU A 37 0.16 3.53 -0.06
N LEU A 38 1.27 4.23 -0.26
CA LEU A 38 1.46 5.13 -1.40
C LEU A 38 1.61 4.33 -2.69
N ARG A 39 2.44 3.28 -2.73
CA ARG A 39 2.68 2.53 -3.96
C ARG A 39 1.40 1.91 -4.50
N ALA A 40 0.64 1.22 -3.66
CA ALA A 40 -0.64 0.62 -4.07
C ALA A 40 -1.64 1.70 -4.51
N SER A 41 -1.71 2.83 -3.80
CA SER A 41 -2.62 3.92 -4.12
C SER A 41 -2.31 4.60 -5.45
N PHE A 42 -1.03 4.77 -5.79
CA PHE A 42 -0.59 5.26 -7.10
C PHE A 42 -0.97 4.28 -8.22
N LEU A 43 -0.69 2.99 -8.04
CA LEU A 43 -1.05 1.95 -9.02
C LEU A 43 -2.56 1.89 -9.26
N ASN A 44 -3.36 2.01 -8.21
CA ASN A 44 -4.83 2.00 -8.27
C ASN A 44 -5.45 3.37 -8.61
N SER A 45 -4.64 4.42 -8.80
CA SER A 45 -5.09 5.79 -9.08
C SER A 45 -6.12 6.34 -8.08
N CYS A 46 -6.00 5.99 -6.80
CA CYS A 46 -6.94 6.45 -5.77
C CYS A 46 -6.52 7.83 -5.21
N SER A 47 -7.00 8.91 -5.82
CA SER A 47 -6.63 10.29 -5.45
C SER A 47 -6.83 10.63 -3.97
N PHE A 48 -7.91 10.13 -3.36
CA PHE A 48 -8.17 10.30 -1.93
C PHE A 48 -7.08 9.65 -1.06
N CYS A 49 -6.75 8.38 -1.32
CA CYS A 49 -5.71 7.66 -0.58
C CYS A 49 -4.33 8.29 -0.83
N ILE A 50 -4.02 8.67 -2.07
CA ILE A 50 -2.77 9.36 -2.41
C ILE A 50 -2.63 10.64 -1.58
N GLY A 51 -3.66 11.50 -1.55
CA GLY A 51 -3.62 12.73 -0.75
C GLY A 51 -3.44 12.45 0.74
N MET A 52 -4.22 11.51 1.29
CA MET A 52 -4.15 11.16 2.71
C MET A 52 -2.78 10.63 3.15
N HIS A 53 -2.21 9.68 2.39
CA HIS A 53 -0.92 9.07 2.74
C HIS A 53 0.26 9.98 2.40
N SER A 54 0.13 10.87 1.40
CA SER A 54 1.12 11.92 1.14
C SER A 54 1.18 12.92 2.28
N ASP A 55 0.02 13.35 2.79
CA ASP A 55 -0.05 14.22 3.97
C ASP A 55 0.56 13.56 5.21
N ASP A 56 0.35 12.25 5.42
CA ASP A 56 0.98 11.49 6.52
C ASP A 56 2.50 11.43 6.34
N ALA A 57 3.00 11.17 5.13
CA ALA A 57 4.42 11.16 4.83
C ALA A 57 5.09 12.53 5.08
N LEU A 58 4.46 13.62 4.63
CA LEU A 58 4.95 14.99 4.84
C LEU A 58 4.96 15.40 6.32
N LYS A 59 3.94 15.00 7.10
CA LYS A 59 3.88 15.24 8.55
C LYS A 59 4.98 14.51 9.33
N HIS A 60 5.60 13.51 8.72
CA HIS A 60 6.65 12.68 9.30
C HIS A 60 8.00 12.84 8.58
N ASP A 61 8.21 14.00 7.95
CA ASP A 61 9.50 14.45 7.41
C ASP A 61 10.11 13.57 6.30
N PHE A 62 9.32 12.73 5.61
CA PHE A 62 9.81 11.96 4.46
C PHE A 62 10.03 12.83 3.21
N GLY A 63 9.33 13.97 3.09
CA GLY A 63 9.49 14.93 1.99
C GLY A 63 8.75 14.55 0.70
N GLN A 64 8.54 15.55 -0.17
CA GLN A 64 7.84 15.36 -1.45
C GLN A 64 8.65 14.50 -2.44
N ASP A 65 9.96 14.68 -2.49
CA ASP A 65 10.84 13.93 -3.39
C ASP A 65 10.77 12.42 -3.13
N TRP A 66 10.64 11.99 -1.86
CA TRP A 66 10.44 10.59 -1.49
C TRP A 66 9.10 10.04 -2.00
N ILE A 67 8.03 10.83 -1.92
CA ILE A 67 6.69 10.44 -2.40
C ILE A 67 6.70 10.31 -3.93
N ASP A 68 7.33 11.25 -4.62
CA ASP A 68 7.47 11.22 -6.08
C ASP A 68 8.34 10.01 -6.52
N ALA A 69 9.40 9.69 -5.78
CA ALA A 69 10.21 8.49 -6.02
C ALA A 69 9.39 7.19 -5.93
N ILE A 70 8.42 7.10 -5.01
CA ILE A 70 7.52 5.92 -4.89
C ILE A 70 6.56 5.83 -6.09
N ARG A 71 6.01 6.98 -6.50
CA ARG A 71 5.13 7.06 -7.67
C ARG A 71 5.84 6.54 -8.92
N ASP A 72 7.07 7.00 -9.11
CA ASP A 72 7.85 6.78 -10.32
C ASP A 72 8.73 5.50 -10.23
N TRP A 73 8.62 4.74 -9.13
CA TRP A 73 9.38 3.51 -8.88
C TRP A 73 9.16 2.43 -9.96
N THR A 74 10.26 1.77 -10.33
CA THR A 74 10.32 0.60 -11.22
C THR A 74 11.19 -0.51 -10.58
N PRO A 75 11.09 -1.78 -11.03
CA PRO A 75 11.92 -2.87 -10.51
C PRO A 75 13.44 -2.63 -10.62
N ASP A 76 13.88 -1.84 -11.60
CA ASP A 76 15.29 -1.47 -11.82
C ASP A 76 15.68 -0.15 -11.14
N SER A 77 14.86 0.34 -10.20
CA SER A 77 15.10 1.62 -9.53
C SER A 77 16.46 1.65 -8.83
N THR A 78 17.18 2.76 -9.03
CA THR A 78 18.45 3.08 -8.34
C THR A 78 18.31 4.32 -7.48
N ASP A 79 17.07 4.70 -7.15
CA ASP A 79 16.79 5.88 -6.35
C ASP A 79 17.42 5.77 -4.95
N ALA A 80 18.22 6.76 -4.59
CA ALA A 80 18.98 6.79 -3.33
C ALA A 80 18.08 6.85 -2.08
N HIS A 81 16.79 7.17 -2.25
CA HIS A 81 15.83 7.15 -1.16
C HIS A 81 15.52 5.73 -0.65
N PHE A 82 15.75 4.67 -1.44
CA PHE A 82 15.33 3.30 -1.10
C PHE A 82 16.52 2.39 -0.83
N SER A 83 16.47 1.69 0.31
CA SER A 83 17.34 0.55 0.59
C SER A 83 16.95 -0.68 -0.25
N ALA A 84 17.74 -1.75 -0.17
CA ALA A 84 17.38 -3.03 -0.79
C ALA A 84 16.04 -3.57 -0.23
N SER A 85 15.86 -3.49 1.08
CA SER A 85 14.63 -3.91 1.76
C SER A 85 13.43 -3.03 1.37
N ASP A 86 13.62 -1.71 1.20
CA ASP A 86 12.55 -0.83 0.70
C ASP A 86 12.13 -1.20 -0.73
N ASN A 87 13.10 -1.46 -1.61
CA ASN A 87 12.83 -1.90 -2.99
C ASN A 87 12.09 -3.25 -3.00
N LEU A 88 12.44 -4.18 -2.10
CA LEU A 88 11.75 -5.46 -1.98
C LEU A 88 10.29 -5.27 -1.53
N VAL A 89 10.02 -4.36 -0.60
CA VAL A 89 8.65 -3.98 -0.20
C VAL A 89 7.86 -3.37 -1.35
N LEU A 90 8.47 -2.47 -2.14
CA LEU A 90 7.83 -1.84 -3.30
C LEU A 90 7.53 -2.85 -4.42
N ALA A 91 8.45 -3.80 -4.66
CA ALA A 91 8.27 -4.90 -5.59
C ALA A 91 7.11 -5.81 -5.16
N PHE A 92 7.13 -6.28 -3.91
CA PHE A 92 6.09 -7.13 -3.35
C PHE A 92 4.72 -6.45 -3.32
N THR A 93 4.67 -5.16 -2.99
CA THR A 93 3.45 -4.35 -3.07
C THR A 93 2.93 -4.23 -4.50
N THR A 94 3.83 -4.02 -5.46
CA THR A 94 3.46 -3.90 -6.88
C THR A 94 2.85 -5.20 -7.39
N ALA A 95 3.52 -6.34 -7.14
CA ALA A 95 3.04 -7.67 -7.53
C ALA A 95 1.70 -8.01 -6.86
N GLY A 96 1.57 -7.78 -5.55
CA GLY A 96 0.32 -8.02 -4.82
C GLY A 96 -0.83 -7.09 -5.21
N THR A 97 -0.54 -5.92 -5.75
CA THR A 97 -1.57 -4.97 -6.25
C THR A 97 -2.03 -5.33 -7.66
N ARG A 98 -1.13 -5.80 -8.53
CA ARG A 98 -1.39 -6.11 -9.95
C ARG A 98 -1.73 -7.57 -10.23
N LEU A 99 -2.26 -8.30 -9.25
CA LEU A 99 -2.64 -9.72 -9.39
C LEU A 99 -3.59 -10.04 -10.58
N SER A 100 -4.28 -9.04 -11.13
CA SER A 100 -5.14 -9.24 -12.32
C SER A 100 -4.41 -9.07 -13.66
N GLU A 101 -3.23 -8.47 -13.66
CA GLU A 101 -2.41 -8.24 -14.86
C GLU A 101 -1.46 -9.42 -15.11
N ASP A 102 -0.94 -10.03 -14.05
CA ASP A 102 -0.04 -11.18 -14.11
C ASP A 102 -0.80 -12.49 -13.80
N THR A 103 -0.71 -13.48 -14.70
CA THR A 103 -1.41 -14.76 -14.53
C THR A 103 -0.79 -15.66 -13.45
N ASP A 104 0.47 -15.44 -13.09
CA ASP A 104 1.18 -16.17 -12.05
C ASP A 104 1.95 -15.19 -11.15
N PHE A 105 1.68 -15.25 -9.84
CA PHE A 105 2.44 -14.51 -8.84
C PHE A 105 3.86 -15.11 -8.71
N ASP A 106 4.88 -14.25 -8.65
CA ASP A 106 6.28 -14.66 -8.55
C ASP A 106 6.58 -15.27 -7.17
N VAL A 107 6.72 -16.60 -7.12
CA VAL A 107 7.04 -17.35 -5.91
C VAL A 107 8.44 -17.00 -5.40
N GLU A 108 9.40 -16.74 -6.29
CA GLU A 108 10.78 -16.39 -5.89
C GLU A 108 10.78 -15.05 -5.15
N LEU A 109 9.96 -14.09 -5.57
CA LEU A 109 9.79 -12.82 -4.87
C LEU A 109 9.23 -13.02 -3.45
N GLN A 110 8.27 -13.92 -3.26
CA GLN A 110 7.77 -14.23 -1.91
C GLN A 110 8.84 -14.88 -1.04
N GLU A 111 9.62 -15.82 -1.59
CA GLU A 111 10.72 -16.45 -0.86
C GLU A 111 11.75 -15.41 -0.42
N GLN A 112 12.17 -14.50 -1.29
CA GLN A 112 13.07 -13.39 -0.96
C GLN A 112 12.52 -12.50 0.16
N VAL A 113 11.23 -12.17 0.13
CA VAL A 113 10.59 -11.37 1.18
C VAL A 113 10.57 -12.12 2.52
N ILE A 114 10.33 -13.43 2.50
CA ILE A 114 10.39 -14.27 3.71
C ILE A 114 11.81 -14.35 4.25
N GLU A 115 12.81 -14.49 3.40
CA GLU A 115 14.23 -14.53 3.80
C GLU A 115 14.67 -13.21 4.46
N GLU A 116 14.28 -12.07 3.88
CA GLU A 116 14.66 -10.74 4.39
C GLU A 116 13.92 -10.38 5.69
N PHE A 117 12.60 -10.61 5.75
CA PHE A 117 11.77 -10.07 6.83
C PHE A 117 11.26 -11.11 7.84
N GLY A 118 11.36 -12.40 7.50
CA GLY A 118 10.78 -13.51 8.25
C GLY A 118 9.26 -13.62 8.10
N GLU A 119 8.71 -14.83 8.32
CA GLU A 119 7.30 -15.15 8.07
C GLU A 119 6.30 -14.20 8.75
N LYS A 120 6.58 -13.81 9.99
CA LYS A 120 5.68 -12.93 10.76
C LYS A 120 5.55 -11.55 10.11
N THR A 121 6.66 -10.96 9.71
CA THR A 121 6.69 -9.64 9.07
C THR A 121 6.12 -9.74 7.67
N THR A 122 6.42 -10.81 6.92
CA THR A 122 5.80 -11.07 5.62
C THR A 122 4.27 -11.15 5.71
N GLY A 123 3.74 -11.81 6.75
CA GLY A 123 2.30 -11.82 7.02
C GLY A 123 1.71 -10.42 7.27
N ALA A 124 2.45 -9.54 7.95
CA ALA A 124 2.06 -8.15 8.14
C ALA A 124 2.10 -7.35 6.81
N LEU A 125 3.13 -7.54 5.98
CA LEU A 125 3.22 -6.94 4.64
C LEU A 125 2.02 -7.34 3.76
N ILE A 126 1.70 -8.64 3.71
CA ILE A 126 0.55 -9.16 2.95
C ILE A 126 -0.75 -8.53 3.46
N SER A 127 -0.94 -8.47 4.77
CA SER A 127 -2.14 -7.91 5.38
C SER A 127 -2.31 -6.42 5.06
N GLU A 128 -1.21 -5.66 5.11
CA GLU A 128 -1.21 -4.23 4.80
C GLU A 128 -1.49 -3.98 3.32
N ILE A 129 -0.86 -4.75 2.41
CA ILE A 129 -1.12 -4.69 0.96
C ILE A 129 -2.60 -4.96 0.67
N ALA A 130 -3.20 -5.95 1.33
CA ALA A 130 -4.62 -6.25 1.20
C ALA A 130 -5.50 -5.11 1.74
N ALA A 131 -5.14 -4.52 2.88
CA ALA A 131 -5.89 -3.44 3.51
C ALA A 131 -5.92 -2.19 2.62
N ILE A 132 -4.76 -1.75 2.09
CA ILE A 132 -4.74 -0.59 1.19
C ILE A 132 -5.47 -0.87 -0.12
N ASN A 133 -5.35 -2.07 -0.68
CA ASN A 133 -6.07 -2.45 -1.91
C ASN A 133 -7.60 -2.45 -1.72
N MET A 134 -8.08 -2.85 -0.55
CA MET A 134 -9.47 -2.70 -0.16
C MET A 134 -9.86 -1.22 -0.08
N TRP A 135 -9.08 -0.40 0.63
CA TRP A 135 -9.36 1.04 0.76
C TRP A 135 -9.35 1.78 -0.56
N ASN A 136 -8.41 1.47 -1.47
CA ASN A 136 -8.36 2.04 -2.81
C ASN A 136 -9.65 1.73 -3.60
N ARG A 137 -10.15 0.49 -3.53
CA ARG A 137 -11.42 0.09 -4.17
C ARG A 137 -12.59 0.86 -3.58
N LEU A 138 -12.68 0.96 -2.25
CA LEU A 138 -13.73 1.73 -1.59
C LEU A 138 -13.66 3.22 -1.98
N GLY A 139 -12.47 3.82 -2.00
CA GLY A 139 -12.25 5.20 -2.38
C GLY A 139 -12.68 5.47 -3.82
N VAL A 140 -12.11 4.73 -4.79
CA VAL A 140 -12.39 4.92 -6.22
C VAL A 140 -13.86 4.67 -6.59
N LEU A 141 -14.51 3.68 -5.98
CA LEU A 141 -15.90 3.34 -6.31
C LEU A 141 -16.94 4.21 -5.61
N SER A 142 -16.59 4.84 -4.49
CA SER A 142 -17.50 5.71 -3.74
C SER A 142 -17.33 7.20 -4.04
N GLN A 143 -16.15 7.60 -4.52
CA GLN A 143 -15.82 8.96 -4.88
C GLN A 143 -15.71 9.13 -6.40
N LYS A 144 -16.49 10.04 -6.96
CA LYS A 144 -16.17 10.74 -8.21
C LYS A 144 -16.15 12.23 -7.92
#